data_AF-A0A1B8Z8Y5-F1
#
_entry.id   AF-A0A1B8Z8Y5-F1
#
_cell.length_a   1.000
_cell.length_b   1.000
_cell.length_c   1.000
_cell.angle_alpha   90.00
_cell.angle_beta   90.00
_cell.angle_gamma   90.00
#
_symmetry.space_group_name_H-M   'P 1'
#
loop_
_entity.id
_entity.type
_entity.pdbx_description
1 polymer ?
#
loop_
_entity_poly.entity_id
_entity_poly.type
_entity_poly.pdbx_seq_one_letter_code
_entity_poly.pdbx_strand_id
1 'polypeptide(L)'
;MKYLIIFFSAFLLVACKKDKETVSGASPADSLNIVKDSATASIPSGKIQIETISFPEEIKECSCYFARNKADFEAEKYIYADDAGKTAYMKLDGKRLSMNLISSSDMEVDEELTKEIENGDYKISVKGKKIKGEEALLFEGTLTIEKPDGSVISTPIYGECGC
;
A
#
# COMPACT_ATOMS: atom_id res chain seq x y z
N MET A 1 55.47 -28.69 5.89
CA MET A 1 56.04 -27.33 5.97
C MET A 1 54.82 -26.41 6.16
N LYS A 2 54.43 -25.97 7.38
CA LYS A 2 54.96 -24.86 8.22
C LYS A 2 55.08 -23.60 7.35
N TYR A 3 54.34 -22.48 7.51
CA TYR A 3 54.05 -21.63 8.69
C TYR A 3 52.73 -20.85 8.41
N LEU A 4 51.68 -20.74 9.25
CA LEU A 4 51.48 -19.95 10.48
C LEU A 4 52.07 -18.53 10.48
N ILE A 5 51.23 -17.49 10.32
CA ILE A 5 51.25 -16.26 11.14
C ILE A 5 49.82 -15.72 11.30
N ILE A 6 49.38 -15.69 12.55
CA ILE A 6 48.20 -15.01 13.11
C ILE A 6 48.64 -13.58 13.46
N PHE A 7 47.82 -12.56 13.18
CA PHE A 7 47.87 -11.33 13.97
C PHE A 7 46.52 -11.01 14.60
N PHE A 8 46.60 -10.97 15.92
CA PHE A 8 45.59 -10.79 16.93
C PHE A 8 45.63 -9.32 17.34
N SER A 9 44.49 -8.64 17.43
CA SER A 9 44.37 -7.37 18.18
C SER A 9 42.92 -7.10 18.53
N ALA A 10 42.46 -7.79 19.57
CA ALA A 10 41.28 -7.40 20.32
C ALA A 10 41.58 -6.13 21.13
N PHE A 11 40.77 -5.08 20.94
CA PHE A 11 40.63 -4.01 21.92
C PHE A 11 39.39 -4.30 22.76
N LEU A 12 39.64 -4.73 24.01
CA LEU A 12 38.69 -4.70 25.12
C LEU A 12 38.95 -3.44 25.96
N LEU A 13 38.01 -3.16 26.88
CA LEU A 13 38.07 -2.30 28.08
C LEU A 13 37.46 -0.88 27.85
N VAL A 14 36.53 -0.31 28.65
CA VAL A 14 36.02 -0.53 30.02
C VAL A 14 34.60 0.07 30.17
N ALA A 15 33.85 -0.40 31.17
CA ALA A 15 32.51 -0.01 31.61
C ALA A 15 32.40 1.30 32.43
N CYS A 16 31.19 1.88 32.48
CA CYS A 16 30.67 2.72 33.59
C CYS A 16 29.18 2.40 33.74
N LYS A 17 28.84 1.46 34.62
CA LYS A 17 28.36 1.62 36.00
C LYS A 17 27.00 2.33 36.15
N LYS A 18 26.12 1.54 36.74
CA LYS A 18 24.75 1.74 37.17
C LYS A 18 24.79 2.41 38.55
N ASP A 19 24.11 3.54 38.71
CA ASP A 19 23.71 4.03 40.03
C ASP A 19 22.18 4.05 40.10
N LYS A 20 21.69 3.42 41.17
CA LYS A 20 20.30 3.35 41.58
C LYS A 20 20.33 3.83 43.02
N GLU A 21 19.90 5.06 43.28
CA GLU A 21 19.55 5.53 44.61
C GLU A 21 18.12 6.05 44.63
N THR A 22 17.58 6.00 45.83
CA THR A 22 16.19 5.81 46.19
C THR A 22 15.83 6.91 47.20
N VAL A 23 14.63 7.49 47.03
CA VAL A 23 13.73 8.05 48.07
C VAL A 23 13.83 9.52 48.52
N SER A 24 12.60 10.03 48.75
CA SER A 24 12.12 11.22 49.49
C SER A 24 12.12 12.56 48.73
N GLY A 25 11.01 13.29 48.58
CA GLY A 25 9.66 13.12 49.12
C GLY A 25 8.77 14.31 48.72
N ALA A 26 7.48 14.21 49.06
CA ALA A 26 6.45 15.26 49.14
C ALA A 26 5.90 15.90 47.84
N SER A 27 4.64 15.54 47.54
CA SER A 27 3.61 16.33 46.82
C SER A 27 3.39 17.70 47.52
N PRO A 28 2.75 18.76 46.94
CA PRO A 28 1.71 18.69 45.90
C PRO A 28 1.64 19.80 44.84
N ALA A 29 0.82 19.50 43.83
CA ALA A 29 0.13 20.44 42.94
C ALA A 29 1.00 21.34 42.05
N ASP A 30 1.15 20.93 40.79
CA ASP A 30 0.66 21.82 39.75
C ASP A 30 0.09 21.02 38.58
N SER A 31 -1.05 21.47 38.10
CA SER A 31 -1.66 20.95 36.89
C SER A 31 -0.78 21.35 35.71
N LEU A 32 -0.76 20.56 34.63
CA LEU A 32 -0.99 21.03 33.26
C LEU A 32 -0.49 20.00 32.24
N ASN A 33 -1.48 19.45 31.53
CA ASN A 33 -1.47 19.01 30.15
C ASN A 33 -0.34 18.06 29.69
N ILE A 34 -0.65 16.77 29.79
CA ILE A 34 -0.21 15.78 28.81
C ILE A 34 -0.78 16.23 27.45
N VAL A 35 0.07 16.83 26.61
CA VAL A 35 -0.22 16.99 25.19
C VAL A 35 -0.22 15.60 24.59
N LYS A 36 -1.40 14.99 24.59
CA LYS A 36 -1.74 13.85 23.76
C LYS A 36 -1.78 14.38 22.33
N ASP A 37 -0.62 14.40 21.67
CA ASP A 37 -0.54 14.62 20.23
C ASP A 37 -1.07 13.37 19.51
N SER A 38 -2.37 13.16 19.66
CA SER A 38 -3.15 12.32 18.77
C SER A 38 -3.58 13.26 17.67
N ALA A 39 -2.76 13.33 16.62
CA ALA A 39 -3.18 13.81 15.32
C ALA A 39 -4.30 12.88 14.81
N THR A 40 -5.50 13.07 15.36
CA THR A 40 -6.74 12.60 14.75
C THR A 40 -6.90 13.48 13.52
N ALA A 41 -6.34 13.01 12.41
CA ALA A 41 -6.72 13.51 11.10
C ALA A 41 -8.22 13.24 10.98
N SER A 42 -9.03 14.27 11.20
CA SER A 42 -10.44 14.26 10.86
C SER A 42 -10.51 14.15 9.34
N ILE A 43 -10.66 12.92 8.85
CA ILE A 43 -10.94 12.66 7.45
C ILE A 43 -12.19 13.47 7.10
N PRO A 44 -12.14 14.38 6.12
CA PRO A 44 -13.33 15.09 5.70
C PRO A 44 -14.37 14.07 5.25
N SER A 45 -15.47 14.02 6.00
CA SER A 45 -16.65 13.24 5.66
C SER A 45 -17.12 13.65 4.27
N GLY A 46 -17.06 12.71 3.33
CA GLY A 46 -17.64 12.85 1.99
C GLY A 46 -16.74 12.44 0.81
N LYS A 47 -15.41 12.32 0.99
CA LYS A 47 -14.53 11.89 -0.12
C LYS A 47 -13.76 10.63 0.24
N ILE A 48 -14.03 9.55 -0.50
CA ILE A 48 -13.28 8.29 -0.41
C ILE A 48 -11.81 8.59 -0.70
N GLN A 49 -10.90 8.22 0.20
CA GLN A 49 -9.47 8.42 0.02
C GLN A 49 -8.86 7.18 -0.61
N ILE A 50 -8.27 7.34 -1.79
CA ILE A 50 -7.48 6.30 -2.45
C ILE A 50 -6.01 6.57 -2.16
N GLU A 51 -5.36 5.64 -1.48
CA GLU A 51 -3.94 5.74 -1.11
C GLU A 51 -3.09 4.75 -1.90
N THR A 52 -1.78 4.99 -1.89
CA THR A 52 -0.83 4.07 -2.54
C THR A 52 -0.56 2.84 -1.67
N ILE A 53 -0.30 1.72 -2.33
CA ILE A 53 0.14 0.46 -1.73
C ILE A 53 1.49 0.05 -2.33
N SER A 54 2.31 -0.61 -1.52
CA SER A 54 3.39 -1.43 -2.06
C SER A 54 2.80 -2.64 -2.78
N PHE A 55 3.54 -3.19 -3.74
CA PHE A 55 3.13 -4.40 -4.44
C PHE A 55 2.90 -5.55 -3.44
N PRO A 56 1.73 -6.21 -3.45
CA PRO A 56 1.44 -7.30 -2.50
C PRO A 56 2.37 -8.50 -2.66
N GLU A 57 3.03 -8.93 -1.59
CA GLU A 57 3.92 -10.12 -1.57
C GLU A 57 3.15 -11.43 -1.80
N GLU A 58 1.83 -11.38 -1.62
CA GLU A 58 0.91 -12.50 -1.85
C GLU A 58 0.78 -12.88 -3.33
N ILE A 59 1.05 -11.93 -4.23
CA ILE A 59 0.98 -12.12 -5.68
C ILE A 59 2.32 -12.68 -6.16
N LYS A 60 2.30 -13.86 -6.79
CA LYS A 60 3.53 -14.60 -7.20
C LYS A 60 3.61 -14.94 -8.67
N GLU A 61 2.49 -14.84 -9.38
CA GLU A 61 2.36 -15.26 -10.77
C GLU A 61 1.77 -14.10 -11.56
N CYS A 62 0.55 -14.28 -12.07
CA CYS A 62 -0.16 -13.26 -12.79
C CYS A 62 -0.55 -12.09 -11.90
N SER A 63 -0.54 -10.90 -12.47
CA SER A 63 -0.99 -9.71 -11.76
C SER A 63 -1.53 -8.65 -12.69
N CYS A 64 -2.46 -7.85 -12.17
CA CYS A 64 -2.78 -6.55 -12.72
C CYS A 64 -2.52 -5.49 -11.66
N TYR A 65 -1.80 -4.43 -11.99
CA TYR A 65 -1.45 -3.39 -11.03
C TYR A 65 -1.48 -2.01 -11.69
N PHE A 66 -2.12 -1.05 -10.99
CA PHE A 66 -2.43 0.25 -11.55
C PHE A 66 -2.01 1.37 -10.62
N ALA A 67 -1.43 2.42 -11.21
CA ALA A 67 -1.21 3.71 -10.59
C ALA A 67 -2.15 4.76 -11.22
N ARG A 68 -2.13 6.00 -10.71
CA ARG A 68 -3.01 7.07 -11.22
C ARG A 68 -2.61 7.59 -12.61
N ASN A 69 -1.35 7.42 -12.98
CA ASN A 69 -0.73 7.90 -14.22
C ASN A 69 0.62 7.20 -14.42
N LYS A 70 1.23 7.39 -15.59
CA LYS A 70 2.52 6.78 -15.95
C LYS A 70 3.65 7.13 -14.98
N ALA A 71 3.77 8.39 -14.56
CA ALA A 71 4.85 8.80 -13.66
C ALA A 71 4.73 8.15 -12.27
N ASP A 72 3.50 7.99 -11.75
CA ASP A 72 3.26 7.26 -10.52
C ASP A 72 3.51 5.74 -10.70
N PHE A 73 3.18 5.18 -11.86
CA PHE A 73 3.44 3.78 -12.18
C PHE A 73 4.95 3.48 -12.20
N GLU A 74 5.74 4.31 -12.90
CA GLU A 74 7.20 4.21 -12.96
C GLU A 74 7.88 4.43 -11.60
N ALA A 75 7.20 5.14 -10.68
CA ALA A 75 7.63 5.35 -9.30
C ALA A 75 7.07 4.30 -8.33
N GLU A 76 6.45 3.22 -8.83
CA GLU A 76 5.85 2.12 -8.05
C GLU A 76 4.78 2.58 -7.04
N LYS A 77 4.08 3.68 -7.35
CA LYS A 77 3.00 4.25 -6.54
C LYS A 77 1.65 3.70 -6.97
N TYR A 78 1.47 2.40 -6.77
CA TYR A 78 0.24 1.70 -7.14
C TYR A 78 -0.91 2.05 -6.21
N ILE A 79 -2.12 2.12 -6.74
CA ILE A 79 -3.36 2.30 -5.96
C ILE A 79 -4.22 1.04 -5.95
N TYR A 80 -3.87 0.07 -6.79
CA TYR A 80 -4.58 -1.18 -7.00
C TYR A 80 -3.59 -2.25 -7.44
N ALA A 81 -3.77 -3.47 -6.94
CA ALA A 81 -3.17 -4.68 -7.49
C ALA A 81 -4.14 -5.86 -7.36
N ASP A 82 -4.16 -6.79 -8.30
CA ASP A 82 -4.84 -8.08 -8.18
C ASP A 82 -3.98 -9.23 -8.69
N ASP A 83 -4.29 -10.45 -8.25
CA ASP A 83 -3.59 -11.69 -8.61
C ASP A 83 -4.06 -12.31 -9.93
N ALA A 84 -4.79 -11.55 -10.77
CA ALA A 84 -5.52 -11.99 -11.96
C ALA A 84 -6.46 -13.20 -11.72
N GLY A 85 -6.70 -13.57 -10.47
CA GLY A 85 -7.45 -14.74 -10.06
C GLY A 85 -8.68 -14.35 -9.28
N LYS A 86 -8.55 -14.18 -7.97
CA LYS A 86 -9.69 -13.99 -7.06
C LYS A 86 -9.55 -12.78 -6.15
N THR A 87 -8.36 -12.23 -5.99
CA THR A 87 -8.10 -11.27 -4.92
C THR A 87 -7.51 -9.98 -5.46
N ALA A 88 -8.17 -8.87 -5.12
CA ALA A 88 -7.70 -7.51 -5.36
C ALA A 88 -7.32 -6.82 -4.05
N TYR A 89 -6.38 -5.90 -4.14
CA TYR A 89 -5.76 -5.20 -3.02
C TYR A 89 -5.77 -3.70 -3.28
N MET A 90 -6.24 -2.95 -2.28
CA MET A 90 -6.23 -1.48 -2.30
C MET A 90 -6.02 -0.93 -0.89
N LYS A 91 -5.70 0.36 -0.79
CA LYS A 91 -5.79 1.10 0.49
C LYS A 91 -6.81 2.22 0.36
N LEU A 92 -7.93 2.05 1.05
CA LEU A 92 -9.05 2.99 1.04
C LEU A 92 -9.32 3.48 2.45
N ASP A 93 -9.48 4.80 2.59
CA ASP A 93 -9.80 5.46 3.87
C ASP A 93 -8.86 5.03 5.03
N GLY A 94 -7.55 4.96 4.78
CA GLY A 94 -6.56 4.55 5.76
C GLY A 94 -6.40 3.04 5.93
N LYS A 95 -7.30 2.23 5.37
CA LYS A 95 -7.35 0.79 5.58
C LYS A 95 -6.87 0.02 4.36
N ARG A 96 -5.90 -0.88 4.55
CA ARG A 96 -5.51 -1.86 3.54
C ARG A 96 -6.59 -2.93 3.45
N LEU A 97 -7.10 -3.18 2.25
CA LEU A 97 -8.21 -4.07 1.95
C LEU A 97 -7.75 -5.18 1.01
N SER A 98 -8.26 -6.38 1.28
CA SER A 98 -8.32 -7.48 0.33
C SER A 98 -9.79 -7.66 -0.04
N MET A 99 -10.07 -7.77 -1.33
CA MET A 99 -11.41 -7.75 -1.90
C MET A 99 -11.55 -8.84 -2.95
N ASN A 100 -12.79 -9.24 -3.23
CA ASN A 100 -13.05 -10.29 -4.21
C ASN A 100 -13.05 -9.68 -5.61
N LEU A 101 -12.22 -10.23 -6.50
CA LEU A 101 -12.34 -10.00 -7.94
C LEU A 101 -13.52 -10.83 -8.45
N ILE A 102 -14.59 -10.16 -8.83
CA ILE A 102 -15.85 -10.79 -9.26
C ILE A 102 -15.81 -11.16 -10.73
N SER A 103 -15.23 -10.29 -11.56
CA SER A 103 -15.04 -10.53 -12.98
C SER A 103 -13.84 -9.76 -13.52
N SER A 104 -13.31 -10.27 -14.63
CA SER A 104 -12.24 -9.66 -15.41
C SER A 104 -12.46 -10.01 -16.89
N SER A 105 -12.25 -9.06 -17.80
CA SER A 105 -12.24 -9.35 -19.25
C SER A 105 -11.03 -10.18 -19.66
N ASP A 106 -11.15 -10.83 -20.81
CA ASP A 106 -10.02 -11.37 -21.56
C ASP A 106 -9.31 -10.24 -22.31
N MET A 107 -8.26 -9.72 -21.69
CA MET A 107 -7.52 -8.55 -22.16
C MET A 107 -6.62 -8.84 -23.36
N GLU A 108 -6.32 -10.10 -23.64
CA GLU A 108 -5.50 -10.50 -24.79
C GLU A 108 -6.30 -10.44 -26.10
N VAL A 109 -7.59 -10.76 -26.01
CA VAL A 109 -8.48 -10.84 -27.18
C VAL A 109 -9.14 -9.50 -27.49
N ASP A 110 -9.67 -8.83 -26.47
CA ASP A 110 -10.57 -7.69 -26.70
C ASP A 110 -9.86 -6.33 -26.72
N GLU A 111 -8.56 -6.27 -26.38
CA GLU A 111 -7.80 -5.02 -26.13
C GLU A 111 -8.47 -4.07 -25.09
N GLU A 112 -9.48 -4.57 -24.38
CA GLU A 112 -10.28 -3.84 -23.40
C GLU A 112 -10.11 -4.48 -22.01
N LEU A 113 -9.94 -3.61 -21.02
CA LEU A 113 -9.86 -3.96 -19.62
C LEU A 113 -11.22 -3.64 -18.99
N THR A 114 -11.88 -4.66 -18.45
CA THR A 114 -13.01 -4.48 -17.53
C THR A 114 -12.81 -5.40 -16.33
N LYS A 115 -12.92 -4.85 -15.12
CA LYS A 115 -12.90 -5.63 -13.88
C LYS A 115 -13.96 -5.12 -12.92
N GLU A 116 -14.61 -6.04 -12.23
CA GLU A 116 -15.53 -5.72 -11.14
C GLU A 116 -15.02 -6.37 -9.86
N ILE A 117 -14.92 -5.58 -8.80
CA ILE A 117 -14.36 -5.95 -7.50
C ILE A 117 -15.32 -5.48 -6.41
N GLU A 118 -15.54 -6.28 -5.38
CA GLU A 118 -16.36 -5.84 -4.26
C GLU A 118 -15.95 -6.43 -2.91
N ASN A 119 -16.40 -5.75 -1.86
CA ASN A 119 -16.58 -6.30 -0.53
C ASN A 119 -17.86 -5.69 0.10
N GLY A 120 -18.11 -5.93 1.39
CA GLY A 120 -19.29 -5.38 2.07
C GLY A 120 -19.35 -3.85 2.13
N ASP A 121 -18.23 -3.17 1.95
CA ASP A 121 -18.08 -1.71 2.13
C ASP A 121 -17.90 -0.94 0.82
N TYR A 122 -17.49 -1.61 -0.27
CA TYR A 122 -17.11 -0.99 -1.54
C TYR A 122 -17.49 -1.86 -2.74
N LYS A 123 -17.92 -1.19 -3.82
CA LYS A 123 -17.96 -1.72 -5.18
C LYS A 123 -16.99 -0.94 -6.04
N ILE A 124 -16.19 -1.64 -6.85
CA ILE A 124 -15.13 -1.04 -7.63
C ILE A 124 -15.18 -1.59 -9.05
N SER A 125 -15.22 -0.67 -10.02
CA SER A 125 -15.18 -1.00 -11.44
C SER A 125 -13.92 -0.39 -12.05
N VAL A 126 -13.15 -1.21 -12.77
CA VAL A 126 -12.00 -0.77 -13.55
C VAL A 126 -12.33 -0.93 -15.02
N LYS A 127 -12.19 0.15 -15.79
CA LYS A 127 -12.42 0.15 -17.24
C LYS A 127 -11.26 0.83 -17.96
N GLY A 128 -10.71 0.21 -18.98
CA GLY A 128 -9.58 0.75 -19.71
C GLY A 128 -9.40 0.14 -21.09
N LYS A 129 -8.40 0.65 -21.81
CA LYS A 129 -8.01 0.17 -23.13
C LYS A 129 -6.51 -0.07 -23.17
N LYS A 130 -6.12 -1.08 -23.93
CA LYS A 130 -4.71 -1.38 -24.18
C LYS A 130 -4.05 -0.21 -24.90
N ILE A 131 -2.86 0.17 -24.45
CA ILE A 131 -2.02 1.17 -25.11
C ILE A 131 -1.36 0.50 -26.31
N LYS A 132 -1.56 1.06 -27.50
CA LYS A 132 -1.01 0.50 -28.74
C LYS A 132 0.48 0.80 -28.89
N GLY A 133 1.21 -0.15 -29.44
CA GLY A 133 2.64 0.00 -29.73
C GLY A 133 3.56 -0.35 -28.56
N GLU A 134 3.00 -0.73 -27.41
CA GLU A 134 3.73 -1.27 -26.27
C GLU A 134 3.74 -2.81 -26.34
N GLU A 135 4.88 -3.43 -26.05
CA GLU A 135 5.01 -4.90 -25.99
C GLU A 135 4.33 -5.45 -24.74
N ALA A 136 4.41 -4.71 -23.63
CA ALA A 136 3.69 -5.02 -22.40
C ALA A 136 2.19 -4.77 -22.58
N LEU A 137 1.36 -5.55 -21.88
CA LEU A 137 -0.08 -5.35 -21.77
C LEU A 137 -0.35 -4.16 -20.83
N LEU A 138 -0.03 -2.97 -21.32
CA LEU A 138 -0.27 -1.69 -20.65
C LEU A 138 -1.66 -1.17 -20.98
N PHE A 139 -2.32 -0.62 -19.98
CA PHE A 139 -3.68 -0.09 -20.06
C PHE A 139 -3.76 1.33 -19.49
N GLU A 140 -4.59 2.15 -20.14
CA GLU A 140 -5.06 3.41 -19.60
C GLU A 140 -6.57 3.36 -19.43
N GLY A 141 -7.08 3.99 -18.37
CA GLY A 141 -8.49 3.86 -18.04
C GLY A 141 -8.96 4.66 -16.85
N THR A 142 -10.03 4.19 -16.24
CA THR A 142 -10.67 4.76 -15.06
C THR A 142 -11.00 3.67 -14.06
N LEU A 143 -10.67 3.93 -12.80
CA LEU A 143 -11.13 3.16 -11.64
C LEU A 143 -12.22 3.97 -10.94
N THR A 144 -13.38 3.35 -10.72
CA THR A 144 -14.53 3.95 -10.04
C THR A 144 -14.82 3.18 -8.76
N ILE A 145 -15.05 3.89 -7.65
CA ILE A 145 -15.36 3.32 -6.33
C ILE A 145 -16.71 3.86 -5.88
N GLU A 146 -17.60 2.97 -5.48
CA GLU A 146 -18.91 3.25 -4.92
C GLU A 146 -19.02 2.67 -3.51
N LYS A 147 -19.63 3.43 -2.59
CA LYS A 147 -20.02 2.98 -1.24
C LYS A 147 -21.52 2.71 -1.16
N PRO A 148 -21.98 1.89 -0.20
CA PRO A 148 -23.42 1.66 0.05
C PRO A 148 -24.22 2.93 0.37
N ASP A 149 -23.58 3.99 0.83
CA ASP A 149 -24.22 5.30 1.08
C ASP A 149 -24.46 6.13 -0.20
N GLY A 150 -24.07 5.60 -1.36
CA GLY A 150 -24.20 6.25 -2.67
C GLY A 150 -23.04 7.17 -3.03
N SER A 151 -22.01 7.30 -2.19
CA SER A 151 -20.80 8.06 -2.53
C SER A 151 -20.04 7.38 -3.66
N VAL A 152 -19.73 8.13 -4.70
CA VAL A 152 -18.97 7.64 -5.86
C VAL A 152 -17.77 8.55 -6.13
N ILE A 153 -16.61 7.94 -6.37
CA ILE A 153 -15.44 8.64 -6.91
C ILE A 153 -14.87 7.89 -8.11
N SER A 154 -14.21 8.61 -9.01
CA SER A 154 -13.46 8.03 -10.12
C SER A 154 -12.08 8.65 -10.20
N THR A 155 -11.09 7.84 -10.59
CA THR A 155 -9.70 8.26 -10.78
C THR A 155 -9.15 7.64 -12.07
N PRO A 156 -8.31 8.36 -12.84
CA PRO A 156 -7.63 7.74 -13.97
C PRO A 156 -6.70 6.63 -13.47
N ILE A 157 -6.44 5.67 -14.35
CA ILE A 157 -5.45 4.63 -14.12
C ILE A 157 -4.50 4.48 -15.29
N TYR A 158 -3.28 4.08 -14.96
CA TYR A 158 -2.26 3.59 -15.87
C TYR A 158 -1.61 2.37 -15.22
N GLY A 159 -1.45 1.28 -15.97
CA GLY A 159 -0.63 0.19 -15.48
C GLY A 159 -0.70 -1.05 -16.34
N GLU A 160 -0.29 -2.17 -15.76
CA GLU A 160 0.05 -3.37 -16.50
C GLU A 160 -0.75 -4.56 -15.97
N CYS A 161 -1.09 -5.47 -16.87
CA CYS A 161 -1.56 -6.81 -16.54
C CYS A 161 -0.64 -7.83 -17.20
N GLY A 162 -0.23 -8.88 -16.50
CA GLY A 162 0.65 -9.89 -17.10
C GLY A 162 0.79 -11.15 -16.28
N CYS A 163 1.20 -12.20 -16.98
CA CYS A 163 1.72 -13.48 -16.52
C CYS A 163 3.01 -13.73 -17.32
#